data_AF-A0A382VTM4-F1
#
_entry.id   AF-A0A382VTM4-F1
#
_cell.length_a   1.000
_cell.length_b   1.000
_cell.length_c   1.000
_cell.angle_alpha   90.00
_cell.angle_beta   90.00
_cell.angle_gamma   90.00
#
_symmetry.space_group_name_H-M   'P 1'
#
loop_
_entity.id
_entity.type
_entity.pdbx_description
1 polymer ?
#
loop_
_entity_poly.entity_id
_entity_poly.type
_entity_poly.pdbx_seq_one_letter_code
_entity_poly.pdbx_strand_id
1 'polypeptide(L)'
;ADARNDQLVGLNDLPATFAAILRNLIDDGAAEDSVNLMPTLRDPEKPVRDSLVHHSVSGEFALRSGKWKIIPSKKMLFDLEADLGERTNLAAKHPKIVAELKQLMGEITVAKADKKNASKPSGPKFQLDYKKKGLHDGLRQIKATLGKDSVIFDVTDQFGIGGGAINLVEGRWPKKVLVRLHLTGLEGFGVTIGGKIFSGSYHGENFPSGKDRLHTRMLDAKGNLLKGRYLLKFTPPNSQKRVVGYYEAEVPQSAFKSGAKKIDLSWVDFYRR
;
A
#
# COMPACT_ATOMS: atom_id res chain seq x y z
N ALA A 1 -32.81 14.58 -2.05
CA ALA A 1 -32.20 13.39 -1.43
C ALA A 1 -32.33 12.23 -2.42
N ASP A 2 -31.88 12.46 -3.67
CA ASP A 2 -32.32 11.69 -4.84
C ASP A 2 -31.13 11.14 -5.65
N ALA A 3 -29.99 10.95 -4.99
CA ALA A 3 -28.81 10.40 -5.65
C ALA A 3 -29.01 8.90 -5.89
N ARG A 4 -29.05 8.50 -7.16
CA ARG A 4 -29.10 7.11 -7.62
C ARG A 4 -27.80 6.78 -8.34
N ASN A 5 -27.27 5.58 -8.10
CA ASN A 5 -26.11 5.03 -8.78
C ASN A 5 -26.43 3.58 -9.18
N ASP A 6 -26.49 3.31 -10.48
CA ASP A 6 -26.83 2.00 -11.04
C ASP A 6 -25.57 1.14 -11.34
N GLN A 7 -24.38 1.59 -10.93
CA GLN A 7 -23.13 0.87 -11.14
C GLN A 7 -23.08 -0.45 -10.36
N LEU A 8 -22.40 -1.44 -10.94
CA LEU A 8 -22.26 -2.76 -10.34
C LEU A 8 -21.30 -2.74 -9.14
N VAL A 9 -21.83 -2.95 -7.94
CA VAL A 9 -21.09 -3.01 -6.68
C VAL A 9 -21.37 -4.30 -5.92
N GLY A 10 -20.49 -4.66 -4.97
CA GLY A 10 -20.60 -5.87 -4.16
C GLY A 10 -20.24 -5.60 -2.70
N LEU A 11 -20.71 -6.47 -1.79
CA LEU A 11 -20.41 -6.34 -0.36
C LEU A 11 -18.90 -6.53 -0.08
N ASN A 12 -18.23 -7.36 -0.87
CA ASN A 12 -16.81 -7.64 -0.78
C ASN A 12 -15.91 -6.42 -1.04
N ASP A 13 -16.48 -5.28 -1.45
CA ASP A 13 -15.75 -4.05 -1.75
C ASP A 13 -15.65 -3.06 -0.59
N LEU A 14 -16.41 -3.31 0.48
CA LEU A 14 -16.36 -2.47 1.67
C LEU A 14 -14.94 -2.36 2.26
N PRO A 15 -14.11 -3.42 2.32
CA PRO A 15 -12.74 -3.30 2.81
C PRO A 15 -11.91 -2.25 2.04
N ALA A 16 -11.77 -2.37 0.72
CA ALA A 16 -11.01 -1.41 -0.10
C ALA A 16 -11.58 0.01 -0.05
N THR A 17 -12.91 0.12 0.00
CA THR A 17 -13.60 1.40 0.07
C THR A 17 -13.40 2.08 1.42
N PHE A 18 -13.55 1.37 2.53
CA PHE A 18 -13.33 1.90 3.88
C PHE A 18 -11.87 2.22 4.12
N ALA A 19 -10.94 1.40 3.63
CA ALA A 19 -9.52 1.72 3.65
C ALA A 19 -9.25 3.05 2.92
N ALA A 20 -9.84 3.27 1.75
CA ALA A 20 -9.72 4.53 1.02
C ALA A 20 -10.34 5.74 1.77
N ILE A 21 -11.50 5.55 2.41
CA ILE A 21 -12.17 6.60 3.20
C ILE A 21 -11.32 6.97 4.42
N LEU A 22 -10.87 5.96 5.18
CA LEU A 22 -10.10 6.12 6.40
C LEU A 22 -8.63 6.47 6.14
N ARG A 23 -8.19 6.44 4.88
CA ARG A 23 -6.79 6.62 4.45
C ARG A 23 -5.84 5.62 5.09
N ASN A 24 -6.34 4.39 5.27
CA ASN A 24 -5.57 3.26 5.76
C ASN A 24 -5.11 2.38 4.60
N LEU A 25 -3.95 1.75 4.77
CA LEU A 25 -3.48 0.73 3.84
C LEU A 25 -4.14 -0.62 4.17
N ILE A 26 -4.44 -1.39 3.13
CA ILE A 26 -4.78 -2.81 3.26
C ILE A 26 -3.48 -3.58 3.18
N ASP A 27 -3.30 -4.55 4.07
CA ASP A 27 -2.11 -5.40 4.08
C ASP A 27 -2.05 -6.28 2.82
N ASP A 28 -0.82 -6.62 2.40
CA ASP A 28 -0.62 -7.52 1.27
C ASP A 28 -1.36 -8.84 1.48
N GLY A 29 -2.20 -9.21 0.51
CA GLY A 29 -2.99 -10.45 0.53
C GLY A 29 -4.31 -10.35 1.32
N ALA A 30 -4.60 -9.22 1.97
CA ALA A 30 -5.90 -8.98 2.55
C ALA A 30 -6.87 -8.42 1.50
N ALA A 31 -8.12 -8.88 1.53
CA ALA A 31 -9.21 -8.38 0.69
C ALA A 31 -8.87 -8.29 -0.81
N GLU A 32 -8.19 -9.30 -1.37
CA GLU A 32 -7.62 -9.28 -2.74
C GLU A 32 -8.66 -9.08 -3.86
N ASP A 33 -9.91 -9.41 -3.59
CA ASP A 33 -11.05 -9.28 -4.50
C ASP A 33 -11.85 -7.97 -4.28
N SER A 34 -11.40 -7.12 -3.37
CA SER A 34 -12.08 -5.89 -2.98
C SER A 34 -11.65 -4.73 -3.87
N VAL A 35 -12.61 -4.02 -4.46
CA VAL A 35 -12.34 -2.85 -5.30
C VAL A 35 -12.82 -1.57 -4.61
N ASN A 36 -12.03 -0.50 -4.67
CA ASN A 36 -12.39 0.78 -4.08
C ASN A 36 -13.57 1.43 -4.85
N LEU A 37 -14.73 1.58 -4.20
CA LEU A 37 -15.94 2.16 -4.79
C LEU A 37 -15.93 3.70 -4.82
N MET A 38 -14.96 4.37 -4.21
CA MET A 38 -14.93 5.84 -4.13
C MET A 38 -15.03 6.58 -5.47
N PRO A 39 -14.46 6.09 -6.59
CA PRO A 39 -14.67 6.71 -7.90
C PRO A 39 -16.15 6.74 -8.29
N THR A 40 -16.84 5.60 -8.24
CA THR A 40 -18.27 5.50 -8.62
C THR A 40 -19.19 6.21 -7.63
N LEU A 41 -18.85 6.20 -6.33
CA LEU A 41 -19.62 6.92 -5.31
C LEU A 41 -19.58 8.45 -5.46
N ARG A 42 -18.53 8.97 -6.11
CA ARG A 42 -18.39 10.41 -6.40
C ARG A 42 -18.91 10.78 -7.77
N ASP A 43 -18.85 9.85 -8.71
CA ASP A 43 -19.12 10.05 -10.11
C ASP A 43 -19.70 8.75 -10.70
N PRO A 44 -21.02 8.65 -10.87
CA PRO A 44 -21.67 7.46 -11.42
C PRO A 44 -21.18 7.05 -12.81
N GLU A 45 -20.52 7.94 -13.57
CA GLU A 45 -19.93 7.66 -14.88
C GLU A 45 -18.56 6.96 -14.81
N LYS A 46 -18.07 6.66 -13.59
CA LYS A 46 -16.79 5.96 -13.36
C LYS A 46 -17.02 4.56 -12.80
N PRO A 47 -17.40 3.58 -13.64
CA PRO A 47 -17.49 2.19 -13.21
C PRO A 47 -16.14 1.71 -12.68
N VAL A 48 -16.20 0.81 -11.69
CA VAL A 48 -15.00 0.20 -11.10
C VAL A 48 -14.84 -1.28 -11.46
N ARG A 49 -15.81 -1.85 -12.18
CA ARG A 49 -15.79 -3.21 -12.72
C ARG A 49 -16.86 -3.40 -13.78
N ASP A 50 -16.69 -4.47 -14.57
CA ASP A 50 -17.66 -4.90 -15.58
C ASP A 50 -18.40 -6.19 -15.20
N SER A 51 -17.90 -6.91 -14.18
CA SER A 51 -18.50 -8.16 -13.72
C SER A 51 -18.33 -8.39 -12.22
N LEU A 52 -19.21 -9.25 -11.66
CA LEU A 52 -19.20 -9.63 -10.26
C LEU A 52 -19.62 -11.09 -10.11
N VAL A 53 -18.85 -11.84 -9.31
CA VAL A 53 -19.18 -13.22 -8.94
C VAL A 53 -20.03 -13.20 -7.66
N HIS A 54 -21.13 -13.95 -7.69
CA HIS A 54 -21.99 -14.21 -6.55
C HIS A 54 -21.86 -15.68 -6.15
N HIS A 55 -22.14 -15.98 -4.88
CA HIS A 55 -22.28 -17.35 -4.40
C HIS A 55 -23.60 -17.50 -3.65
N SER A 56 -24.20 -18.69 -3.75
CA SER A 56 -25.36 -19.08 -2.95
C SER A 56 -24.92 -19.74 -1.65
N VAL A 57 -25.85 -19.89 -0.71
CA VAL A 57 -25.66 -20.68 0.51
C VAL A 57 -25.33 -22.15 0.22
N SER A 58 -25.78 -22.69 -0.92
CA SER A 58 -25.49 -24.07 -1.36
C SER A 58 -24.16 -24.20 -2.11
N GLY A 59 -23.35 -23.13 -2.18
CA GLY A 59 -22.05 -23.13 -2.87
C GLY A 59 -22.14 -22.99 -4.38
N GLU A 60 -23.31 -22.64 -4.93
CA GLU A 60 -23.45 -22.38 -6.37
C GLU A 60 -22.93 -20.99 -6.70
N PHE A 61 -22.08 -20.90 -7.70
CA PHE A 61 -21.59 -19.62 -8.19
C PHE A 61 -22.45 -19.09 -9.34
N ALA A 62 -22.59 -17.77 -9.38
CA ALA A 62 -23.18 -17.05 -10.49
C ALA A 62 -22.25 -15.90 -10.91
N LEU A 63 -22.26 -15.53 -12.19
CA LEU A 63 -21.54 -14.36 -12.69
C LEU A 63 -22.56 -13.36 -13.23
N ARG A 64 -22.48 -12.11 -12.77
CA ARG A 64 -23.17 -10.97 -13.36
C ARG A 64 -22.19 -10.17 -14.21
N SER A 65 -22.54 -9.86 -15.45
CA SER A 65 -21.79 -8.93 -16.31
C SER A 65 -22.76 -8.14 -17.19
N GLY A 66 -22.71 -6.81 -17.06
CA GLY A 66 -23.75 -5.93 -17.58
C GLY A 66 -25.14 -6.36 -17.11
N LYS A 67 -26.05 -6.53 -18.07
CA LYS A 67 -27.42 -7.01 -17.83
C LYS A 67 -27.53 -8.52 -17.60
N TRP A 68 -26.52 -9.30 -17.95
CA TRP A 68 -26.62 -10.75 -17.91
C TRP A 68 -26.21 -11.31 -16.55
N LYS A 69 -26.95 -12.32 -16.09
CA LYS A 69 -26.55 -13.18 -14.97
C LYS A 69 -26.61 -14.64 -15.38
N ILE A 70 -25.49 -15.36 -15.22
CA ILE A 70 -25.39 -16.79 -15.50
C ILE A 70 -25.22 -17.59 -14.21
N ILE A 71 -25.87 -18.75 -14.15
CA ILE A 71 -25.66 -19.78 -13.13
C ILE A 71 -25.19 -21.06 -13.86
N PRO A 72 -23.87 -21.27 -14.03
CA PRO A 72 -23.36 -22.32 -14.92
C PRO A 72 -23.80 -23.74 -14.53
N SER A 73 -23.80 -24.05 -13.22
CA SER A 73 -24.18 -25.37 -12.69
C SER A 73 -25.62 -25.75 -13.06
N LYS A 74 -26.52 -24.77 -13.07
CA LYS A 74 -27.94 -24.94 -13.41
C LYS A 74 -28.26 -24.72 -14.88
N LYS A 75 -27.27 -24.33 -15.70
CA LYS A 75 -27.46 -23.94 -17.11
C LYS A 75 -28.54 -22.86 -17.26
N MET A 76 -28.54 -21.86 -16.38
CA MET A 76 -29.50 -20.77 -16.39
C MET A 76 -28.82 -19.44 -16.79
N LEU A 77 -29.53 -18.64 -17.58
CA LEU A 77 -29.13 -17.30 -17.99
C LEU A 77 -30.34 -16.37 -17.87
N PHE A 78 -30.14 -15.19 -17.28
CA PHE A 78 -31.19 -14.18 -17.08
C PHE A 78 -30.72 -12.81 -17.57
N ASP A 79 -31.66 -12.04 -18.12
CA ASP A 79 -31.49 -10.61 -18.41
C ASP A 79 -32.07 -9.82 -17.23
N LEU A 80 -31.22 -9.25 -16.40
CA LEU A 80 -31.61 -8.53 -15.19
C LEU A 80 -32.16 -7.13 -15.47
N GLU A 81 -32.02 -6.58 -16.68
CA GLU A 81 -32.70 -5.33 -17.04
C GLU A 81 -34.18 -5.59 -17.35
N ALA A 82 -34.47 -6.70 -18.03
CA ALA A 82 -35.83 -7.09 -18.38
C ALA A 82 -36.54 -7.91 -17.30
N ASP A 83 -35.79 -8.67 -16.49
CA ASP A 83 -36.31 -9.65 -15.54
C ASP A 83 -35.43 -9.72 -14.28
N LEU A 84 -35.56 -8.71 -13.42
CA LEU A 84 -34.92 -8.67 -12.10
C LEU A 84 -35.30 -9.85 -11.20
N GLY A 85 -36.45 -10.48 -11.45
CA GLY A 85 -36.96 -11.62 -10.67
C GLY A 85 -36.42 -12.98 -11.10
N GLU A 86 -35.55 -13.03 -12.12
CA GLU A 86 -34.93 -14.26 -12.63
C GLU A 86 -35.98 -15.35 -12.99
N ARG A 87 -37.11 -14.94 -13.57
CA ARG A 87 -38.25 -15.82 -13.87
C ARG A 87 -38.09 -16.58 -15.18
N THR A 88 -37.38 -15.99 -16.14
CA THR A 88 -37.29 -16.51 -17.52
C THR A 88 -35.87 -16.97 -17.83
N ASN A 89 -35.66 -18.29 -17.91
CA ASN A 89 -34.37 -18.82 -18.33
C ASN A 89 -34.16 -18.65 -19.85
N LEU A 90 -33.14 -17.90 -20.24
CA LEU A 90 -32.78 -17.56 -21.61
C LEU A 90 -31.60 -18.38 -22.17
N ALA A 91 -31.05 -19.31 -21.40
CA ALA A 91 -29.81 -20.02 -21.77
C ALA A 91 -29.89 -20.74 -23.12
N ALA A 92 -31.01 -21.42 -23.39
CA ALA A 92 -31.23 -22.14 -24.65
C ALA A 92 -31.33 -21.20 -25.88
N LYS A 93 -31.80 -19.97 -25.67
CA LYS A 93 -31.96 -18.96 -26.72
C LYS A 93 -30.67 -18.21 -27.02
N HIS A 94 -29.75 -18.13 -26.06
CA HIS A 94 -28.50 -17.37 -26.19
C HIS A 94 -27.25 -18.22 -25.89
N PRO A 95 -27.00 -19.30 -26.66
CA PRO A 95 -25.88 -20.20 -26.39
C PRO A 95 -24.51 -19.52 -26.49
N LYS A 96 -24.37 -18.50 -27.35
CA LYS A 96 -23.13 -17.71 -27.48
C LYS A 96 -22.81 -16.94 -26.20
N ILE A 97 -23.81 -16.24 -25.64
CA ILE A 97 -23.67 -15.49 -24.38
C ILE A 97 -23.35 -16.44 -23.22
N VAL A 98 -23.98 -17.63 -23.20
CA VAL A 98 -23.66 -18.66 -22.20
C VAL A 98 -22.19 -19.09 -22.29
N ALA A 99 -21.66 -19.29 -23.49
CA ALA A 99 -20.26 -19.66 -23.70
C ALA A 99 -19.31 -18.54 -23.25
N GLU A 100 -19.58 -17.29 -23.67
CA GLU A 100 -18.79 -16.11 -23.31
C GLU A 100 -18.72 -15.90 -21.79
N LEU A 101 -19.86 -15.95 -21.10
CA LEU A 101 -19.89 -15.74 -19.64
C LEU A 101 -19.26 -16.91 -18.87
N LYS A 102 -19.36 -18.14 -19.37
CA LYS A 102 -18.64 -19.28 -18.80
C LYS A 102 -17.14 -19.13 -18.97
N GLN A 103 -16.69 -18.67 -20.13
CA GLN A 103 -15.29 -18.38 -20.38
C GLN A 103 -14.78 -17.28 -19.45
N LEU A 104 -15.50 -16.15 -19.36
CA LEU A 104 -15.16 -15.05 -18.47
C LEU A 104 -15.06 -15.50 -17.00
N MET A 105 -16.00 -16.34 -16.55
CA MET A 105 -15.94 -16.91 -15.21
C MET A 105 -14.74 -17.84 -15.01
N GLY A 106 -14.39 -18.62 -16.04
CA GLY A 106 -13.17 -19.42 -16.09
C GLY A 106 -11.91 -18.55 -15.98
N GLU A 107 -11.82 -17.46 -16.74
CA GLU A 107 -10.71 -16.50 -16.69
C GLU A 107 -10.57 -15.85 -15.31
N ILE A 108 -11.68 -15.46 -14.67
CA ILE A 108 -11.66 -14.95 -13.29
C ILE A 108 -11.13 -16.01 -12.31
N THR A 109 -11.51 -17.27 -12.51
CA THR A 109 -11.08 -18.39 -11.65
C THR A 109 -9.61 -18.73 -11.86
N VAL A 110 -9.15 -18.74 -13.11
CA VAL A 110 -7.75 -19.01 -13.49
C VAL A 110 -6.86 -17.84 -13.10
N ALA A 111 -7.25 -16.58 -13.34
CA ALA A 111 -6.49 -15.42 -12.88
C ALA A 111 -6.33 -15.40 -11.34
N LYS A 112 -7.32 -15.93 -10.59
CA LYS A 112 -7.19 -16.15 -9.14
C LYS A 112 -6.32 -17.36 -8.81
N ALA A 113 -6.42 -18.45 -9.56
CA ALA A 113 -5.56 -19.61 -9.41
C ALA A 113 -4.10 -19.26 -9.73
N ASP A 114 -3.82 -18.44 -10.73
CA ASP A 114 -2.50 -17.90 -11.06
C ASP A 114 -2.05 -16.88 -10.00
N LYS A 115 -2.94 -16.12 -9.37
CA LYS A 115 -2.57 -15.34 -8.17
C LYS A 115 -2.23 -16.24 -6.96
N LYS A 116 -2.81 -17.44 -6.87
CA LYS A 116 -2.66 -18.40 -5.77
C LYS A 116 -1.54 -19.44 -6.00
N ASN A 117 -1.23 -19.77 -7.27
CA ASN A 117 -0.29 -20.79 -7.75
C ASN A 117 0.82 -20.23 -8.64
N ALA A 118 0.80 -18.95 -9.03
CA ALA A 118 2.07 -18.31 -9.30
C ALA A 118 2.82 -18.36 -7.96
N SER A 119 3.89 -19.15 -7.94
CA SER A 119 5.10 -18.62 -7.37
C SER A 119 5.28 -17.23 -8.00
N LYS A 120 4.77 -16.21 -7.31
CA LYS A 120 5.12 -14.81 -7.55
C LYS A 120 6.64 -14.84 -7.83
N PRO A 121 7.19 -14.05 -8.76
CA PRO A 121 8.51 -13.54 -8.47
C PRO A 121 8.31 -12.85 -7.11
N SER A 122 8.70 -13.53 -6.03
CA SER A 122 8.38 -13.09 -4.68
C SER A 122 8.96 -11.70 -4.61
N GLY A 123 8.08 -10.69 -4.57
CA GLY A 123 8.51 -9.34 -4.27
C GLY A 123 9.36 -9.41 -3.02
N PRO A 124 10.40 -8.57 -2.89
CA PRO A 124 11.35 -8.73 -1.83
C PRO A 124 10.63 -8.74 -0.48
N LYS A 125 10.92 -9.76 0.32
CA LYS A 125 10.36 -9.87 1.67
C LYS A 125 11.39 -9.34 2.65
N PHE A 126 10.90 -8.59 3.63
CA PHE A 126 11.73 -7.95 4.64
C PHE A 126 11.35 -8.43 6.03
N GLN A 127 12.34 -8.81 6.82
CA GLN A 127 12.22 -8.91 8.26
C GLN A 127 12.69 -7.58 8.87
N LEU A 128 11.86 -7.01 9.74
CA LEU A 128 12.09 -5.70 10.36
C LEU A 128 12.33 -5.89 11.86
N ASP A 129 13.57 -5.69 12.28
CA ASP A 129 14.00 -5.92 13.66
C ASP A 129 14.25 -4.57 14.35
N TYR A 130 13.39 -4.22 15.30
CA TYR A 130 13.50 -2.99 16.08
C TYR A 130 12.80 -3.15 17.44
N LYS A 131 13.16 -2.29 18.39
CA LYS A 131 12.54 -2.28 19.72
C LYS A 131 11.12 -1.71 19.66
N LYS A 132 10.10 -2.57 19.66
CA LYS A 132 8.67 -2.20 19.49
C LYS A 132 8.07 -1.40 20.66
N LYS A 133 8.60 -1.54 21.87
CA LYS A 133 8.13 -0.84 23.08
C LYS A 133 9.28 -0.13 23.76
N GLY A 134 9.09 1.13 24.11
CA GLY A 134 10.03 1.95 24.87
C GLY A 134 9.50 2.30 26.23
N LEU A 135 10.16 3.24 26.90
CA LEU A 135 9.71 3.79 28.17
C LEU A 135 8.45 4.65 27.92
N HIS A 136 7.42 4.54 28.76
CA HIS A 136 6.16 5.31 28.70
C HIS A 136 5.25 5.07 27.47
N ASP A 137 5.05 3.81 27.05
CA ASP A 137 4.05 3.41 26.02
C ASP A 137 4.14 4.09 24.64
N GLY A 138 5.20 4.86 24.36
CA GLY A 138 5.39 5.48 23.06
C GLY A 138 5.55 4.45 21.94
N LEU A 139 5.12 4.81 20.74
CA LEU A 139 5.19 3.96 19.55
C LEU A 139 6.56 4.08 18.88
N ARG A 140 7.19 2.92 18.62
CA ARG A 140 8.25 2.78 17.62
C ARG A 140 7.84 1.73 16.59
N GLN A 141 7.89 2.09 15.31
CA GLN A 141 7.50 1.22 14.22
C GLN A 141 8.37 1.46 12.99
N ILE A 142 8.71 0.37 12.31
CA ILE A 142 9.19 0.39 10.93
C ILE A 142 8.17 -0.40 10.09
N LYS A 143 7.68 0.21 9.01
CA LYS A 143 6.77 -0.42 8.03
C LYS A 143 7.38 -0.35 6.64
N ALA A 144 7.30 -1.44 5.88
CA ALA A 144 7.69 -1.46 4.48
C ALA A 144 6.46 -1.33 3.58
N THR A 145 6.55 -0.50 2.55
CA THR A 145 5.52 -0.37 1.50
C THR A 145 6.17 -0.62 0.14
N LEU A 146 5.74 -1.67 -0.55
CA LEU A 146 6.24 -2.01 -1.89
C LEU A 146 5.52 -1.19 -2.97
N GLY A 147 6.29 -0.74 -3.96
CA GLY A 147 5.80 -0.18 -5.22
C GLY A 147 6.31 -0.99 -6.41
N LYS A 148 5.96 -0.56 -7.63
CA LYS A 148 6.28 -1.29 -8.88
C LYS A 148 7.76 -1.63 -9.06
N ASP A 149 8.68 -0.79 -8.55
CA ASP A 149 10.15 -0.98 -8.62
C ASP A 149 10.88 -0.32 -7.44
N SER A 150 10.14 -0.10 -6.34
CA SER A 150 10.60 0.68 -5.20
C SER A 150 10.10 0.08 -3.88
N VAL A 151 10.80 0.39 -2.79
CA VAL A 151 10.29 0.17 -1.43
C VAL A 151 10.47 1.44 -0.62
N ILE A 152 9.50 1.71 0.24
CA ILE A 152 9.54 2.78 1.23
C ILE A 152 9.52 2.14 2.61
N PHE A 153 10.50 2.49 3.45
CA PHE A 153 10.53 2.13 4.85
C PHE A 153 10.15 3.34 5.69
N ASP A 154 8.92 3.34 6.20
CA ASP A 154 8.41 4.38 7.10
C ASP A 154 8.84 4.05 8.54
N VAL A 155 9.60 4.95 9.14
CA VAL A 155 10.12 4.88 10.50
C VAL A 155 9.40 5.91 11.35
N THR A 156 8.71 5.45 12.38
CA THR A 156 8.09 6.27 13.42
C THR A 156 8.75 5.94 14.75
N ASP A 157 9.16 6.95 15.51
CA ASP A 157 9.74 6.73 16.83
C ASP A 157 9.42 7.90 17.77
N GLN A 158 8.78 7.59 18.89
CA GLN A 158 8.46 8.56 19.95
C GLN A 158 9.51 8.62 21.06
N PHE A 159 10.55 7.77 21.03
CA PHE A 159 11.60 7.75 22.07
C PHE A 159 12.76 8.71 21.78
N GLY A 160 12.88 9.18 20.54
CA GLY A 160 13.92 10.10 20.10
C GLY A 160 15.15 9.42 19.51
N ILE A 161 15.89 8.66 20.31
CA ILE A 161 17.11 7.97 19.86
C ILE A 161 16.80 6.50 19.61
N GLY A 162 17.07 6.04 18.39
CA GLY A 162 16.68 4.71 17.98
C GLY A 162 17.52 4.11 16.87
N GLY A 163 17.18 2.87 16.57
CA GLY A 163 17.76 2.10 15.51
C GLY A 163 16.92 0.87 15.21
N GLY A 164 17.21 0.24 14.09
CA GLY A 164 16.57 -0.99 13.65
C GLY A 164 17.29 -1.60 12.46
N ALA A 165 17.04 -2.87 12.19
CA ALA A 165 17.59 -3.59 11.05
C ALA A 165 16.48 -3.98 10.08
N ILE A 166 16.78 -3.85 8.79
CA ILE A 166 15.95 -4.34 7.69
C ILE A 166 16.73 -5.46 7.01
N ASN A 167 16.22 -6.68 7.13
CA ASN A 167 16.82 -7.86 6.52
C ASN A 167 15.99 -8.28 5.31
N LEU A 168 16.60 -8.29 4.13
CA LEU A 168 16.05 -8.88 2.92
C LEU A 168 16.11 -10.40 3.03
N VAL A 169 14.97 -11.02 3.33
CA VAL A 169 14.86 -12.47 3.55
C VAL A 169 14.58 -13.23 2.25
N GLU A 170 13.96 -12.58 1.26
CA GLU A 170 13.62 -13.17 -0.04
C GLU A 170 13.69 -12.11 -1.14
N GLY A 171 14.05 -12.52 -2.37
CA GLY A 171 14.10 -11.61 -3.53
C GLY A 171 15.37 -10.76 -3.63
N ARG A 172 15.24 -9.56 -4.23
CA ARG A 172 16.32 -8.59 -4.45
C ARG A 172 15.87 -7.21 -4.02
N TRP A 173 16.82 -6.36 -3.59
CA TRP A 173 16.52 -4.96 -3.33
C TRP A 173 15.90 -4.29 -4.56
N PRO A 174 14.79 -3.54 -4.41
CA PRO A 174 14.23 -2.75 -5.50
C PRO A 174 15.21 -1.68 -5.99
N LYS A 175 15.01 -1.21 -7.23
CA LYS A 175 15.84 -0.16 -7.83
C LYS A 175 15.83 1.14 -7.04
N LYS A 176 14.76 1.38 -6.27
CA LYS A 176 14.64 2.54 -5.40
C LYS A 176 14.30 2.12 -3.99
N VAL A 177 15.16 2.49 -3.03
CA VAL A 177 14.98 2.20 -1.61
C VAL A 177 14.94 3.53 -0.87
N LEU A 178 13.77 3.86 -0.33
CA LEU A 178 13.54 5.09 0.42
C LEU A 178 13.36 4.78 1.89
N VAL A 179 13.92 5.63 2.76
CA VAL A 179 13.63 5.63 4.19
C VAL A 179 12.95 6.95 4.53
N ARG A 180 11.75 6.88 5.11
CA ARG A 180 10.98 8.03 5.58
C ARG A 180 10.97 8.05 7.09
N LEU A 181 11.43 9.13 7.69
CA LEU A 181 11.44 9.31 9.13
C LEU A 181 10.35 10.29 9.54
N HIS A 182 9.33 9.80 10.26
CA HIS A 182 8.20 10.57 10.80
C HIS A 182 8.53 11.15 12.18
N LEU A 183 9.69 11.81 12.25
CA LEU A 183 10.25 12.41 13.46
C LEU A 183 9.92 13.90 13.53
N THR A 184 10.11 14.52 14.69
CA THR A 184 9.90 15.97 14.84
C THR A 184 11.18 16.73 14.47
N GLY A 185 12.33 16.26 14.96
CA GLY A 185 13.65 16.72 14.57
C GLY A 185 14.52 15.57 14.06
N LEU A 186 15.38 15.83 13.07
CA LEU A 186 16.37 14.85 12.62
C LEU A 186 17.77 15.40 12.83
N GLU A 187 18.33 15.08 13.98
CA GLU A 187 19.69 15.48 14.38
C GLU A 187 20.73 14.49 13.88
N GLY A 188 20.35 13.21 13.80
CA GLY A 188 21.19 12.12 13.37
C GLY A 188 20.42 11.18 12.46
N PHE A 189 20.98 10.81 11.31
CA PHE A 189 20.52 9.64 10.57
C PHE A 189 21.70 8.87 9.97
N GLY A 190 21.74 7.58 10.23
CA GLY A 190 22.74 6.64 9.73
C GLY A 190 22.09 5.45 9.05
N VAL A 191 22.71 5.01 7.96
CA VAL A 191 22.35 3.85 7.17
C VAL A 191 23.63 3.06 6.93
N THR A 192 23.74 1.86 7.50
CA THR A 192 24.91 0.99 7.34
C THR A 192 24.55 -0.22 6.50
N ILE A 193 25.31 -0.46 5.43
CA ILE A 193 25.07 -1.53 4.45
C ILE A 193 26.41 -2.15 4.08
N GLY A 194 26.57 -3.45 4.34
CA GLY A 194 27.80 -4.18 4.00
C GLY A 194 29.07 -3.56 4.63
N GLY A 195 28.96 -3.03 5.84
CA GLY A 195 30.06 -2.36 6.56
C GLY A 195 30.32 -0.90 6.15
N LYS A 196 29.66 -0.41 5.08
CA LYS A 196 29.73 0.99 4.69
C LYS A 196 28.65 1.81 5.38
N ILE A 197 29.05 2.91 6.00
CA ILE A 197 28.15 3.83 6.70
C ILE A 197 27.85 5.00 5.77
N PHE A 198 26.57 5.28 5.58
CA PHE A 198 26.06 6.50 4.99
C PHE A 198 25.38 7.28 6.09
N SER A 199 25.65 8.57 6.20
CA SER A 199 24.96 9.41 7.18
C SER A 199 24.38 10.65 6.54
N GLY A 200 23.23 11.06 7.04
CA GLY A 200 22.52 12.24 6.60
C GLY A 200 22.04 13.00 7.81
N SER A 201 22.77 14.02 8.24
CA SER A 201 22.25 14.91 9.27
C SER A 201 22.93 16.27 9.25
N TYR A 202 22.15 17.28 9.62
CA TYR A 202 22.45 18.70 9.69
C TYR A 202 23.38 19.04 10.87
N HIS A 203 24.51 18.34 11.01
CA HIS A 203 25.58 18.76 11.92
C HIS A 203 26.51 19.71 11.17
N GLY A 204 26.76 20.88 11.75
CA GLY A 204 27.66 21.89 11.20
C GLY A 204 29.01 21.31 10.79
N GLU A 205 29.52 21.86 9.69
CA GLU A 205 30.88 21.80 9.11
C GLU A 205 31.59 20.44 8.90
N ASN A 206 31.20 19.36 9.57
CA ASN A 206 31.81 18.03 9.45
C ASN A 206 30.87 17.07 8.72
N PHE A 207 30.68 17.29 7.41
CA PHE A 207 30.03 16.30 6.55
C PHE A 207 30.96 15.10 6.33
N PRO A 208 30.43 13.87 6.28
CA PRO A 208 31.13 12.76 5.62
C PRO A 208 31.48 13.18 4.18
N SER A 209 32.57 12.64 3.64
CA SER A 209 32.97 12.88 2.25
C SER A 209 31.78 12.73 1.31
N GLY A 210 31.67 13.54 0.25
CA GLY A 210 30.45 13.63 -0.58
C GLY A 210 29.92 12.29 -1.14
N LYS A 211 30.75 11.23 -1.17
CA LYS A 211 30.37 9.88 -1.59
C LYS A 211 29.62 9.07 -0.54
N ASP A 212 29.71 9.44 0.73
CA ASP A 212 29.12 8.73 1.88
C ASP A 212 27.97 9.53 2.52
N ARG A 213 27.66 10.70 1.94
CA ARG A 213 26.55 11.55 2.35
C ARG A 213 25.22 10.99 1.87
N LEU A 214 24.30 10.82 2.81
CA LEU A 214 22.92 10.49 2.53
C LEU A 214 22.12 11.78 2.28
N HIS A 215 21.52 11.88 1.10
CA HIS A 215 20.74 13.06 0.72
C HIS A 215 19.37 12.98 1.36
N THR A 216 19.20 13.68 2.49
CA THR A 216 17.94 13.76 3.22
C THR A 216 17.19 15.05 2.89
N ARG A 217 15.89 14.92 2.60
CA ARG A 217 14.98 16.05 2.28
C ARG A 217 13.88 16.14 3.33
N MET A 218 13.49 17.35 3.70
CA MET A 218 12.33 17.58 4.57
C MET A 218 11.11 17.90 3.71
N LEU A 219 10.02 17.16 3.91
CA LEU A 219 8.84 17.20 3.04
C LEU A 219 7.57 17.37 3.89
N ASP A 220 6.56 18.02 3.34
CA ASP A 220 5.22 18.05 3.93
C ASP A 220 4.49 16.71 3.72
N ALA A 221 3.31 16.56 4.31
CA ALA A 221 2.49 15.35 4.16
C ALA A 221 2.09 15.02 2.70
N LYS A 222 2.20 15.98 1.78
CA LYS A 222 1.89 15.82 0.36
C LYS A 222 3.15 15.53 -0.49
N GLY A 223 4.33 15.53 0.13
CA GLY A 223 5.61 15.35 -0.57
C GLY A 223 6.21 16.62 -1.16
N ASN A 224 5.75 17.81 -0.77
CA ASN A 224 6.37 19.07 -1.19
C ASN A 224 7.57 19.40 -0.31
N LEU A 225 8.62 19.95 -0.90
CA LEU A 225 9.82 20.37 -0.16
C LEU A 225 9.48 21.47 0.86
N LEU A 226 9.91 21.24 2.10
CA LEU A 226 9.86 22.23 3.16
C LEU A 226 11.23 22.88 3.34
N LYS A 227 11.22 24.17 3.64
CA LYS A 227 12.42 24.90 4.08
C LYS A 227 12.56 24.82 5.59
N GLY A 228 13.80 24.86 6.08
CA GLY A 228 14.13 24.81 7.50
C GLY A 228 14.80 23.49 7.90
N ARG A 229 15.00 23.33 9.21
CA ARG A 229 15.72 22.19 9.79
C ARG A 229 14.82 21.17 10.48
N TYR A 230 13.68 21.63 11.01
CA TYR A 230 12.79 20.83 11.85
C TYR A 230 11.36 20.89 11.33
N LEU A 231 10.60 19.84 11.62
CA LEU A 231 9.15 19.81 11.43
C LEU A 231 8.44 20.52 12.59
N LEU A 232 8.91 21.73 12.89
CA LEU A 232 8.45 22.61 13.96
C LEU A 232 8.34 24.05 13.45
N LYS A 233 7.25 24.72 13.82
CA LYS A 233 7.11 26.19 13.72
C LYS A 233 7.16 26.78 15.12
N PHE A 234 8.05 27.74 15.31
CA PHE A 234 8.13 28.53 16.54
C PHE A 234 7.12 29.69 16.45
N THR A 235 6.26 29.79 17.46
CA THR A 235 5.30 30.88 17.64
C THR A 235 5.58 31.57 18.98
N PRO A 236 5.81 32.91 18.99
CA PRO A 236 6.00 33.67 20.23
C PRO A 236 4.81 33.50 21.20
N PRO A 237 5.00 33.60 22.54
CA PRO A 237 6.25 33.89 23.24
C PRO A 237 7.09 32.65 23.59
N ASN A 238 6.58 31.41 23.40
CA ASN A 238 7.34 30.16 23.63
C ASN A 238 6.61 28.89 23.12
N SER A 239 5.69 29.01 22.16
CA SER A 239 4.95 27.84 21.65
C SER A 239 5.65 27.22 20.44
N GLN A 240 5.66 25.88 20.38
CA GLN A 240 6.15 25.12 19.24
C GLN A 240 4.99 24.32 18.68
N LYS A 241 4.73 24.46 17.38
CA LYS A 241 3.69 23.70 16.68
C LYS A 241 4.34 22.73 15.70
N ARG A 242 4.01 21.44 15.84
CA ARG A 242 4.45 20.40 14.90
C ARG A 242 3.92 20.68 13.50
N VAL A 243 4.82 20.62 12.53
CA VAL A 243 4.48 20.63 11.10
C VAL A 243 4.29 19.19 10.67
N VAL A 244 3.17 18.88 10.03
CA VAL A 244 2.92 17.53 9.53
C VAL A 244 3.77 17.30 8.28
N GLY A 245 4.68 16.34 8.36
CA GLY A 245 5.63 16.02 7.31
C GLY A 245 6.56 14.89 7.72
N TYR A 246 7.59 14.65 6.91
CA TYR A 246 8.59 13.60 7.15
C TYR A 246 9.93 13.99 6.52
N TYR A 247 11.00 13.36 7.01
CA TYR A 247 12.29 13.37 6.33
C TYR A 247 12.37 12.19 5.39
N GLU A 248 12.91 12.35 4.20
CA GLU A 248 13.08 11.26 3.23
C GLU A 248 14.52 11.21 2.75
N ALA A 249 15.08 10.01 2.77
CA ALA A 249 16.41 9.71 2.26
C ALA A 249 16.35 8.54 1.28
N GLU A 250 17.11 8.67 0.19
CA GLU A 250 17.29 7.59 -0.78
C GLU A 250 18.58 6.85 -0.50
N VAL A 251 18.49 5.54 -0.32
CA VAL A 251 19.65 4.68 -0.10
C VAL A 251 20.38 4.49 -1.44
N PRO A 252 21.68 4.81 -1.53
CA PRO A 252 22.42 4.70 -2.77
C PRO A 252 22.46 3.26 -3.28
N GLN A 253 22.04 3.03 -4.54
CA GLN A 253 22.05 1.69 -5.14
C GLN A 253 23.45 1.05 -5.17
N SER A 254 24.51 1.87 -5.21
CA SER A 254 25.89 1.41 -5.08
C SER A 254 26.16 0.64 -3.78
N ALA A 255 25.40 0.91 -2.71
CA ALA A 255 25.54 0.24 -1.43
C ALA A 255 25.15 -1.26 -1.50
N PHE A 256 24.27 -1.64 -2.44
CA PHE A 256 23.80 -3.01 -2.60
C PHE A 256 24.65 -3.84 -3.57
N LYS A 257 25.62 -3.24 -4.27
CA LYS A 257 26.49 -3.95 -5.24
C LYS A 257 27.32 -5.06 -4.61
N SER A 258 27.58 -4.99 -3.30
CA SER A 258 28.28 -6.03 -2.53
C SER A 258 27.41 -7.25 -2.21
N GLY A 259 26.14 -7.28 -2.63
CA GLY A 259 25.19 -8.35 -2.28
C GLY A 259 24.66 -8.26 -0.85
N ALA A 260 24.87 -7.11 -0.17
CA ALA A 260 24.39 -6.90 1.18
C ALA A 260 22.86 -7.10 1.29
N LYS A 261 22.44 -7.97 2.20
CA LYS A 261 21.02 -8.27 2.48
C LYS A 261 20.47 -7.53 3.71
N LYS A 262 21.28 -6.71 4.36
CA LYS A 262 20.94 -6.03 5.60
C LYS A 262 21.19 -4.54 5.50
N ILE A 263 20.24 -3.76 6.00
CA ILE A 263 20.39 -2.33 6.26
C ILE A 263 20.23 -2.13 7.76
N ASP A 264 21.26 -1.60 8.41
CA ASP A 264 21.17 -1.13 9.78
C ASP A 264 20.88 0.37 9.77
N LEU A 265 19.84 0.77 10.51
CA LEU A 265 19.41 2.16 10.66
C LEU A 265 19.74 2.66 12.06
N SER A 266 20.14 3.92 12.15
CA SER A 266 20.22 4.67 13.41
C SER A 266 19.67 6.07 13.21
N TRP A 267 18.96 6.60 14.20
CA TRP A 267 18.43 7.95 14.15
C TRP A 267 18.43 8.63 15.52
N VAL A 268 18.49 9.95 15.49
CA VAL A 268 18.49 10.83 16.66
C VAL A 268 17.49 11.96 16.44
N ASP A 269 16.47 12.01 17.29
CA ASP A 269 15.52 13.10 17.43
C ASP A 269 15.56 13.66 18.86
N PHE A 270 16.05 14.89 19.01
CA PHE A 270 16.07 15.62 20.28
C PHE A 270 14.78 16.41 20.55
N TYR A 271 13.87 16.52 19.58
CA TYR A 271 12.65 17.31 19.65
C TYR A 271 11.40 16.45 19.90
N ARG A 272 11.56 15.35 20.64
CA ARG A 272 10.46 14.49 21.09
C ARG A 272 9.55 15.26 22.06
N ARG A 273 8.34 15.61 21.61
CA ARG A 273 7.26 16.17 22.41
C ARG A 273 5.94 15.68 21.86
#